data_AF-A0A964V4X6-F1
#
_entry.id   AF-A0A964V4X6-F1
#
_cell.length_a   1.000
_cell.length_b   1.000
_cell.length_c   1.000
_cell.angle_alpha   90.00
_cell.angle_beta   90.00
_cell.angle_gamma   90.00
#
_symmetry.space_group_name_H-M   'P 1'
#
loop_
_entity.id
_entity.type
_entity.pdbx_description
1 polymer ?
#
loop_
_entity_poly.entity_id
_entity_poly.type
_entity_poly.pdbx_seq_one_letter_code
_entity_poly.pdbx_strand_id
1 'polypeptide(L)'
;MLLADAQPAQRSANAEAVNHVGMAAKLLEALPATPGRQKMTFASMMALAFNLSTVKGIAASEVGDDYVRANELCDKEASSVEYCDVLIGLRVHHAVRGDVPKSLDYAEILSRTAAETNIPELICQGLVAEGIENYSSDDRVQESGRRRYLHRLREWTEGFPGSH
;
A
#
# COMPACT_ATOMS: atom_id res chain seq x y z
N MET A 1 -7.89 8.87 3.39
CA MET A 1 -7.37 9.70 4.50
C MET A 1 -6.26 10.59 3.95
N LEU A 2 -6.52 11.90 3.82
CA LEU A 2 -5.57 12.88 3.29
C LEU A 2 -4.35 12.98 4.23
N LEU A 3 -3.15 12.94 3.65
CA LEU A 3 -1.85 13.01 4.32
C LEU A 3 -1.81 14.26 5.22
N ALA A 4 -1.92 14.02 6.52
CA ALA A 4 -1.99 15.08 7.53
C ALA A 4 -0.62 15.73 7.71
N ASP A 5 -0.64 17.05 7.81
CA ASP A 5 0.47 17.85 8.33
C ASP A 5 0.68 17.46 9.80
N ALA A 6 1.64 16.56 10.05
CA ALA A 6 1.88 16.05 11.40
C ALA A 6 2.41 17.18 12.30
N GLN A 7 1.80 17.37 13.46
CA GLN A 7 2.24 18.36 14.46
C GLN A 7 3.71 18.12 14.85
N PRO A 8 4.48 19.16 15.24
CA PRO A 8 5.91 19.03 15.54
C PRO A 8 6.25 17.92 16.54
N ALA A 9 5.41 17.72 17.57
CA ALA A 9 5.59 16.63 18.54
C ALA A 9 5.43 15.23 17.90
N GLN A 10 4.49 15.07 16.98
CA GLN A 10 4.29 13.82 16.24
C GLN A 10 5.46 13.54 15.29
N ARG A 11 5.98 14.57 14.61
CA ARG A 11 7.18 14.41 13.77
C ARG A 11 8.40 13.99 14.59
N SER A 12 8.55 14.53 15.81
CA SER A 12 9.62 14.11 16.73
C SER A 12 9.46 12.66 17.17
N ALA A 13 8.25 12.25 17.57
CA ALA A 13 7.97 10.87 17.95
C ALA A 13 8.19 9.89 16.78
N ASN A 14 7.81 10.28 15.57
CA ASN A 14 8.03 9.46 14.37
C ASN A 14 9.52 9.36 14.03
N ALA A 15 10.30 10.43 14.21
CA ALA A 15 11.75 10.40 14.02
C ALA A 15 12.46 9.47 15.04
N GLU A 16 12.01 9.50 16.29
CA GLU A 16 12.48 8.58 17.34
C GLU A 16 12.09 7.12 17.01
N ALA A 17 10.85 6.90 16.54
CA ALA A 17 10.40 5.59 16.07
C ALA A 17 11.22 5.06 14.89
N VAL A 18 11.58 5.91 13.91
CA VAL A 18 12.46 5.51 12.79
C VAL A 18 13.79 4.94 13.32
N ASN A 19 14.39 5.60 14.31
CA ASN A 19 15.66 5.15 14.89
C ASN A 19 15.49 3.81 15.62
N HIS A 20 14.49 3.68 16.50
CA HIS A 20 14.30 2.48 17.29
C HIS A 20 13.87 1.27 16.46
N VAL A 21 12.88 1.45 15.57
CA VAL A 21 12.41 0.37 14.69
C VAL A 21 13.50 0.00 13.69
N GLY A 22 14.29 0.96 13.20
CA GLY A 22 15.42 0.71 12.30
C GLY A 22 16.50 -0.15 12.95
N MET A 23 16.80 0.08 14.23
CA MET A 23 17.71 -0.77 15.00
C MET A 23 17.12 -2.17 15.22
N ALA A 24 15.83 -2.26 15.59
CA ALA A 24 15.15 -3.53 15.78
C ALA A 24 15.15 -4.38 14.50
N ALA A 25 14.89 -3.77 13.33
CA ALA A 25 14.93 -4.44 12.03
C ALA A 25 16.32 -5.03 11.74
N LYS A 26 17.40 -4.27 11.95
CA LYS A 26 18.79 -4.76 11.76
C LYS A 26 19.12 -5.93 12.69
N LEU A 27 18.67 -5.88 13.93
CA LEU A 27 18.85 -6.98 14.88
C LEU A 27 18.07 -8.23 14.45
N LEU A 28 16.84 -8.06 13.95
CA LEU A 28 16.04 -9.16 13.44
C LEU A 28 16.69 -9.81 12.23
N GLU A 29 17.27 -9.05 11.32
CA GLU A 29 17.98 -9.58 10.14
C GLU A 29 19.20 -10.44 10.50
N ALA A 30 19.87 -10.15 11.63
CA ALA A 30 21.02 -10.91 12.11
C ALA A 30 20.65 -12.28 12.74
N LEU A 31 19.37 -12.54 12.98
CA LEU A 31 18.90 -13.79 13.58
C LEU A 31 18.54 -14.83 12.51
N PRO A 32 18.65 -16.14 12.80
CA PRO A 32 18.23 -17.21 11.89
C PRO A 32 16.79 -17.06 11.43
N ALA A 33 16.52 -17.38 10.16
CA ALA A 33 15.18 -17.27 9.59
C ALA A 33 14.21 -18.25 10.24
N THR A 34 13.24 -17.70 10.97
CA THR A 34 12.08 -18.43 11.51
C THR A 34 10.80 -17.71 11.10
N PRO A 35 9.65 -18.41 11.04
CA PRO A 35 8.37 -17.75 10.71
C PRO A 35 8.03 -16.60 11.67
N GLY A 36 8.32 -16.76 12.97
CA GLY A 36 8.12 -15.70 13.96
C GLY A 36 8.98 -14.47 13.69
N ARG A 37 10.26 -14.68 13.37
CA ARG A 37 11.17 -13.59 12.98
C ARG A 37 10.70 -12.90 11.70
N GLN A 38 10.29 -13.65 10.67
CA GLN A 38 9.79 -13.07 9.41
C GLN A 38 8.59 -12.16 9.63
N LYS A 39 7.62 -12.55 10.47
CA LYS A 39 6.48 -11.69 10.84
C LYS A 39 6.93 -10.41 11.55
N MET A 40 7.88 -10.51 12.48
CA MET A 40 8.42 -9.33 13.16
C MET A 40 9.19 -8.42 12.22
N THR A 41 9.97 -8.97 11.29
CA THR A 41 10.70 -8.22 10.27
C THR A 41 9.73 -7.48 9.35
N PHE A 42 8.68 -8.17 8.87
CA PHE A 42 7.61 -7.55 8.08
C PHE A 42 6.96 -6.37 8.81
N ALA A 43 6.50 -6.59 10.05
CA ALA A 43 5.87 -5.53 10.85
C ALA A 43 6.82 -4.33 11.07
N SER A 44 8.12 -4.59 11.26
CA SER A 44 9.13 -3.54 11.42
C SER A 44 9.31 -2.72 10.13
N MET A 45 9.33 -3.38 8.96
CA MET A 45 9.44 -2.69 7.67
C MET A 45 8.20 -1.83 7.38
N MET A 46 7.00 -2.33 7.67
CA MET A 46 5.77 -1.55 7.52
C MET A 46 5.75 -0.33 8.44
N ALA A 47 6.15 -0.49 9.70
CA ALA A 47 6.25 0.62 10.64
C ALA A 47 7.32 1.64 10.22
N LEU A 48 8.46 1.19 9.68
CA LEU A 48 9.51 2.06 9.17
C LEU A 48 9.03 2.86 7.96
N ALA A 49 8.42 2.21 6.96
CA ALA A 49 7.89 2.86 5.79
C ALA A 49 6.86 3.95 6.17
N PHE A 50 5.95 3.64 7.10
CA PHE A 50 4.99 4.62 7.62
C PHE A 50 5.69 5.80 8.30
N ASN A 51 6.55 5.56 9.29
CA ASN A 51 7.19 6.65 10.03
C ASN A 51 8.12 7.48 9.13
N LEU A 52 8.90 6.87 8.25
CA LEU A 52 9.74 7.57 7.27
C LEU A 52 8.89 8.41 6.32
N SER A 53 7.73 7.92 5.87
CA SER A 53 6.84 8.68 5.00
C SER A 53 6.36 9.97 5.65
N THR A 54 6.13 9.97 6.96
CA THR A 54 5.74 11.18 7.71
C THR A 54 6.89 12.16 7.98
N VAL A 55 8.12 11.66 8.11
CA VAL A 55 9.29 12.48 8.45
C VAL A 55 9.96 13.06 7.20
N LYS A 56 10.11 12.24 6.15
CA LYS A 56 10.84 12.56 4.91
C LYS A 56 9.94 12.73 3.69
N GLY A 57 8.67 12.40 3.80
CA GLY A 57 7.73 12.35 2.70
C GLY A 57 7.67 10.97 2.04
N ILE A 58 6.48 10.62 1.57
CA ILE A 58 6.17 9.33 0.92
C ILE A 58 7.04 9.05 -0.33
N ALA A 59 7.58 10.09 -0.98
CA ALA A 59 8.42 9.97 -2.18
C ALA A 59 9.89 9.63 -1.89
N ALA A 60 10.33 9.63 -0.63
CA ALA A 60 11.71 9.30 -0.25
C ALA A 60 12.06 7.85 -0.65
N SER A 61 13.25 7.62 -1.21
CA SER A 61 13.63 6.29 -1.72
C SER A 61 13.60 5.21 -0.64
N GLU A 62 13.98 5.57 0.58
CA GLU A 62 14.02 4.65 1.73
C GLU A 62 12.62 4.10 2.08
N VAL A 63 11.56 4.90 1.87
CA VAL A 63 10.17 4.46 2.05
C VAL A 63 9.80 3.38 1.03
N GLY A 64 10.21 3.58 -0.23
CA GLY A 64 10.01 2.60 -1.30
C GLY A 64 10.77 1.31 -1.04
N ASP A 65 12.04 1.41 -0.61
CA ASP A 65 12.87 0.24 -0.30
C ASP A 65 12.25 -0.60 0.83
N ASP A 66 11.73 0.03 1.87
CA ASP A 66 11.10 -0.68 2.99
C ASP A 66 9.78 -1.34 2.57
N TYR A 67 8.96 -0.69 1.73
CA TYR A 67 7.77 -1.33 1.17
C TYR A 67 8.10 -2.49 0.21
N VAL A 68 9.18 -2.39 -0.58
CA VAL A 68 9.64 -3.48 -1.45
C VAL A 68 10.07 -4.69 -0.62
N ARG A 69 10.87 -4.47 0.45
CA ARG A 69 11.26 -5.57 1.34
C ARG A 69 10.05 -6.14 2.10
N ALA A 70 9.11 -5.31 2.53
CA ALA A 70 7.85 -5.78 3.12
C ALA A 70 7.08 -6.69 2.14
N ASN A 71 7.02 -6.33 0.86
CA ASN A 71 6.41 -7.14 -0.20
C ASN A 71 7.13 -8.47 -0.47
N GLU A 72 8.43 -8.56 -0.22
CA GLU A 72 9.18 -9.81 -0.32
C GLU A 72 8.86 -10.76 0.83
N LEU A 73 8.51 -10.21 2.00
CA LEU A 73 8.24 -10.97 3.23
C LEU A 73 6.75 -11.24 3.49
N CYS A 74 5.85 -10.46 2.90
CA CYS A 74 4.42 -10.58 3.17
C CYS A 74 3.85 -11.87 2.60
N ASP A 75 2.83 -12.41 3.26
CA ASP A 75 2.02 -13.48 2.69
C ASP A 75 1.11 -12.92 1.59
N LYS A 76 1.25 -13.48 0.38
CA LYS A 76 0.60 -13.00 -0.85
C LYS A 76 -0.73 -13.68 -1.14
N GLU A 77 -1.32 -14.29 -0.13
CA GLU A 77 -2.69 -14.79 -0.20
C GLU A 77 -3.67 -13.67 -0.56
N ALA A 78 -4.67 -14.00 -1.36
CA ALA A 78 -5.54 -13.02 -1.98
C ALA A 78 -6.50 -12.33 -0.98
N SER A 79 -6.75 -12.91 0.19
CA SER A 79 -7.51 -12.30 1.29
C SER A 79 -6.64 -11.59 2.33
N SER A 80 -5.34 -11.44 2.08
CA SER A 80 -4.38 -10.84 3.02
C SER A 80 -4.54 -9.32 3.09
N VAL A 81 -4.99 -8.83 4.25
CA VAL A 81 -5.00 -7.39 4.59
C VAL A 81 -3.59 -6.81 4.57
N GLU A 82 -2.63 -7.54 5.12
CA GLU A 82 -1.22 -7.15 5.17
C GLU A 82 -0.65 -6.94 3.76
N TYR A 83 -1.03 -7.80 2.81
CA TYR A 83 -0.62 -7.64 1.42
C TYR A 83 -1.28 -6.42 0.76
N CYS A 84 -2.57 -6.18 1.02
CA CYS A 84 -3.24 -4.98 0.54
C CYS A 84 -2.55 -3.70 1.03
N ASP A 85 -2.17 -3.64 2.30
CA ASP A 85 -1.49 -2.47 2.88
C ASP A 85 -0.12 -2.21 2.22
N VAL A 86 0.64 -3.27 1.94
CA VAL A 86 1.91 -3.17 1.19
C VAL A 86 1.68 -2.62 -0.22
N LEU A 87 0.68 -3.14 -0.93
CA LEU A 87 0.35 -2.71 -2.29
C LEU A 87 -0.11 -1.25 -2.33
N ILE A 88 -0.90 -0.81 -1.35
CA ILE A 88 -1.28 0.61 -1.19
C ILE A 88 -0.02 1.48 -1.02
N GLY A 89 0.89 1.08 -0.14
CA GLY A 89 2.14 1.81 0.11
C GLY A 89 3.01 1.96 -1.14
N LEU A 90 3.25 0.86 -1.86
CA LEU A 90 4.01 0.84 -3.11
C LEU A 90 3.36 1.71 -4.20
N ARG A 91 2.04 1.57 -4.38
CA ARG A 91 1.29 2.35 -5.36
C ARG A 91 1.42 3.86 -5.11
N VAL A 92 1.16 4.29 -3.87
CA VAL A 92 1.22 5.72 -3.50
C VAL A 92 2.65 6.26 -3.62
N HIS A 93 3.66 5.49 -3.21
CA HIS A 93 5.06 5.87 -3.37
C HIS A 93 5.41 6.16 -4.84
N HIS A 94 5.04 5.25 -5.75
CA HIS A 94 5.31 5.41 -7.18
C HIS A 94 4.48 6.53 -7.81
N ALA A 95 3.20 6.68 -7.43
CA ALA A 95 2.34 7.76 -7.91
C ALA A 95 2.91 9.15 -7.59
N VAL A 96 3.30 9.38 -6.33
CA VAL A 96 3.84 10.69 -5.89
C VAL A 96 5.18 11.01 -6.56
N ARG A 97 5.95 9.99 -6.95
CA ARG A 97 7.20 10.15 -7.71
C ARG A 97 6.99 10.35 -9.21
N GLY A 98 5.75 10.29 -9.70
CA GLY A 98 5.42 10.39 -11.12
C GLY A 98 5.71 9.12 -11.93
N ASP A 99 5.98 7.99 -11.26
CA ASP A 99 6.18 6.69 -11.90
C ASP A 99 4.82 6.00 -12.09
N VAL A 100 4.03 6.57 -13.02
CA VAL A 100 2.66 6.14 -13.30
C VAL A 100 2.57 4.67 -13.73
N PRO A 101 3.43 4.15 -14.63
CA PRO A 101 3.35 2.75 -15.05
C PRO A 101 3.50 1.79 -13.87
N LYS A 102 4.48 2.03 -12.99
CA LYS A 102 4.71 1.15 -11.85
C LYS A 102 3.62 1.28 -10.77
N SER A 103 3.03 2.47 -10.63
CA SER A 103 1.86 2.67 -9.78
C SER A 103 0.67 1.81 -10.26
N LEU A 104 0.41 1.83 -11.58
CA LEU A 104 -0.66 1.06 -12.22
C LEU A 104 -0.48 -0.46 -12.03
N ASP A 105 0.74 -0.97 -12.14
CA ASP A 105 1.03 -2.38 -11.90
C ASP A 105 0.58 -2.81 -10.48
N TYR A 106 0.85 -1.99 -9.47
CA TYR A 106 0.41 -2.26 -8.09
C TYR A 106 -1.08 -2.03 -7.87
N ALA A 107 -1.69 -1.06 -8.56
CA ALA A 107 -3.13 -0.81 -8.54
C ALA A 107 -3.92 -2.03 -9.03
N GLU A 108 -3.49 -2.65 -10.13
CA GLU A 108 -4.15 -3.84 -10.68
C GLU A 108 -4.11 -5.01 -9.70
N ILE A 109 -2.96 -5.25 -9.07
CA ILE A 109 -2.81 -6.32 -8.07
C ILE A 109 -3.69 -6.01 -6.85
N LEU A 110 -3.65 -4.78 -6.33
CA LEU A 110 -4.45 -4.36 -5.17
C LEU A 110 -5.94 -4.57 -5.42
N SER A 111 -6.44 -4.19 -6.59
CA SER A 111 -7.85 -4.34 -6.94
C SER A 111 -8.31 -5.79 -6.94
N ARG A 112 -7.50 -6.72 -7.46
CA ARG A 112 -7.82 -8.16 -7.41
C ARG A 112 -7.79 -8.69 -5.99
N THR A 113 -6.70 -8.43 -5.25
CA THR A 113 -6.54 -8.90 -3.87
C THR A 113 -7.65 -8.33 -2.97
N ALA A 114 -7.90 -7.02 -3.02
CA ALA A 114 -8.90 -6.36 -2.19
C ALA A 114 -10.32 -6.90 -2.41
N ALA A 115 -10.68 -7.25 -3.66
CA ALA A 115 -11.98 -7.83 -3.98
C ALA A 115 -12.26 -9.15 -3.22
N GLU A 116 -11.21 -9.90 -2.85
CA GLU A 116 -11.33 -11.17 -2.13
C GLU A 116 -11.39 -11.01 -0.60
N THR A 117 -11.10 -9.81 -0.08
CA THR A 117 -11.06 -9.56 1.37
C THR A 117 -12.44 -9.38 2.02
N ASN A 118 -13.48 -9.05 1.24
CA ASN A 118 -14.78 -8.56 1.73
C ASN A 118 -14.70 -7.36 2.69
N ILE A 119 -13.58 -6.61 2.69
CA ILE A 119 -13.40 -5.41 3.50
C ILE A 119 -13.68 -4.19 2.62
N PRO A 120 -14.80 -3.45 2.84
CA PRO A 120 -15.19 -2.37 1.94
C PRO A 120 -14.13 -1.28 1.75
N GLU A 121 -13.38 -0.93 2.80
CA GLU A 121 -12.31 0.07 2.72
C GLU A 121 -11.21 -0.35 1.73
N LEU A 122 -10.78 -1.63 1.78
CA LEU A 122 -9.74 -2.14 0.88
C LEU A 122 -10.26 -2.25 -0.55
N ILE A 123 -11.51 -2.69 -0.73
CA ILE A 123 -12.16 -2.74 -2.04
C ILE A 123 -12.23 -1.34 -2.64
N CYS A 124 -12.63 -0.34 -1.85
CA CYS A 124 -12.62 1.06 -2.26
C CYS A 124 -11.22 1.53 -2.66
N GLN A 125 -10.17 1.20 -1.90
CA GLN A 125 -8.79 1.55 -2.25
C GLN A 125 -8.36 0.91 -3.59
N GLY A 126 -8.72 -0.34 -3.84
CA GLY A 126 -8.48 -1.02 -5.11
C GLY A 126 -9.23 -0.36 -6.29
N LEU A 127 -10.49 -0.01 -6.09
CA LEU A 127 -11.30 0.67 -7.10
C LEU A 127 -10.81 2.09 -7.40
N VAL A 128 -10.44 2.86 -6.36
CA VAL A 128 -9.89 4.22 -6.51
C VAL A 128 -8.53 4.22 -7.19
N ALA A 129 -7.70 3.22 -6.91
CA ALA A 129 -6.42 3.01 -7.59
C ALA A 129 -6.61 2.89 -9.11
N GLU A 130 -7.62 2.13 -9.56
CA GLU A 130 -7.97 2.03 -10.98
C GLU A 130 -8.55 3.34 -11.54
N GLY A 131 -9.29 4.12 -10.76
CA GLY A 131 -9.92 5.36 -11.22
C GLY A 131 -8.95 6.54 -11.42
N ILE A 132 -8.05 6.78 -10.46
CA ILE A 132 -7.17 7.97 -10.44
C ILE A 132 -6.05 7.88 -11.50
N GLU A 133 -5.50 6.69 -11.72
CA GLU A 133 -4.36 6.49 -12.60
C GLU A 133 -4.79 6.37 -14.08
N ASN A 134 -6.04 5.97 -14.34
CA ASN A 134 -6.65 6.00 -15.68
C ASN A 134 -7.11 7.39 -16.13
N TYR A 135 -7.33 8.34 -15.21
CA TYR A 135 -7.69 9.73 -15.57
C TYR A 135 -6.47 10.60 -15.91
N SER A 136 -5.25 10.14 -15.58
CA SER A 136 -4.02 10.92 -15.68
C SER A 136 -3.06 10.49 -16.80
N SER A 137 -3.41 9.52 -17.65
CA SER A 137 -2.57 9.08 -18.79
C SER A 137 -3.36 8.78 -20.09
N ASP A 138 -2.67 8.94 -21.23
CA ASP A 138 -3.16 9.04 -22.63
C ASP A 138 -4.01 7.85 -23.15
N ASP A 139 -4.87 8.14 -24.15
CA ASP A 139 -6.20 7.58 -24.45
C ASP A 139 -6.31 6.10 -24.87
N ARG A 140 -5.23 5.34 -25.05
CA ARG A 140 -5.31 4.01 -25.71
C ARG A 140 -5.34 2.80 -24.78
N VAL A 141 -4.92 2.96 -23.52
CA VAL A 141 -5.02 1.91 -22.48
C VAL A 141 -6.30 2.08 -21.63
N GLN A 142 -6.97 3.23 -21.74
CA GLN A 142 -8.14 3.65 -20.97
C GLN A 142 -9.37 2.73 -21.07
N GLU A 143 -9.71 2.22 -22.25
CA GLU A 143 -11.06 1.66 -22.45
C GLU A 143 -11.23 0.30 -21.74
N SER A 144 -10.19 -0.51 -21.70
CA SER A 144 -10.19 -1.81 -21.00
C SER A 144 -10.14 -1.62 -19.47
N GLY A 145 -9.35 -0.66 -18.99
CA GLY A 145 -9.27 -0.30 -17.56
C GLY A 145 -10.60 0.28 -17.05
N ARG A 146 -11.15 1.26 -17.77
CA ARG A 146 -12.43 1.90 -17.44
C ARG A 146 -13.61 0.93 -17.46
N ARG A 147 -13.69 0.04 -18.47
CA ARG A 147 -14.74 -0.99 -18.51
C ARG A 147 -14.65 -1.95 -17.32
N ARG A 148 -13.44 -2.38 -16.94
CA ARG A 148 -13.24 -3.25 -15.77
C ARG A 148 -13.57 -2.56 -14.45
N TYR A 149 -13.19 -1.29 -14.29
CA TYR A 149 -13.57 -0.47 -13.14
C TYR A 149 -15.10 -0.31 -13.03
N LEU A 150 -15.76 0.12 -14.10
CA LEU A 150 -17.22 0.31 -14.12
C LEU A 150 -17.99 -0.99 -13.92
N HIS A 151 -17.46 -2.12 -14.41
CA HIS A 151 -18.04 -3.44 -14.19
C HIS A 151 -17.97 -3.84 -12.70
N ARG A 152 -16.79 -3.76 -12.09
CA ARG A 152 -16.61 -4.13 -10.67
C ARG A 152 -17.31 -3.18 -9.71
N LEU A 153 -17.33 -1.88 -10.00
CA LEU A 153 -18.09 -0.92 -9.22
C LEU A 153 -19.59 -1.27 -9.24
N ARG A 154 -20.12 -1.66 -10.41
CA ARG A 154 -21.51 -2.11 -10.56
C ARG A 154 -21.78 -3.37 -9.75
N GLU A 155 -20.95 -4.41 -9.89
CA GLU A 155 -21.09 -5.67 -9.13
C GLU A 155 -21.06 -5.42 -7.62
N TRP A 156 -20.17 -4.53 -7.15
CA TRP A 156 -20.07 -4.15 -5.74
C TRP A 156 -21.32 -3.40 -5.25
N THR A 157 -21.84 -2.44 -6.03
CA THR A 157 -23.06 -1.72 -5.66
C THR A 157 -24.31 -2.59 -5.70
N GLU A 158 -24.36 -3.60 -6.58
CA GLU A 158 -25.50 -4.53 -6.69
C GLU A 158 -25.46 -5.63 -5.60
N GLY A 159 -24.28 -5.93 -5.05
CA GLY A 159 -24.09 -6.91 -3.97
C GLY A 159 -24.11 -6.33 -2.54
N PHE A 160 -24.32 -5.02 -2.37
CA PHE A 160 -24.26 -4.37 -1.06
C PHE A 160 -25.54 -4.65 -0.23
N PRO A 161 -25.45 -5.25 0.97
CA PRO A 161 -26.63 -5.45 1.81
C PRO A 161 -27.10 -4.09 2.35
N GLY A 162 -28.05 -3.48 1.65
CA GLY A 162 -28.62 -2.17 1.99
C GLY A 162 -29.09 -1.32 0.81
N SER A 163 -28.88 -1.74 -0.45
CA SER A 163 -29.38 -1.05 -1.64
C SER A 163 -30.73 -1.60 -2.11
N HIS A 164 -31.78 -1.44 -1.31
CA HIS A 164 -33.19 -1.47 -1.75
C HIS A 164 -33.99 -0.43 -0.95
#